data_AF-A0A4R1HR99-F1
#
_entry.id   AF-A0A4R1HR99-F1
#
_cell.length_a   1.000
_cell.length_b   1.000
_cell.length_c   1.000
_cell.angle_alpha   90.00
_cell.angle_beta   90.00
_cell.angle_gamma   90.00
#
_symmetry.space_group_name_H-M   'P 1'
#
loop_
_entity.id
_entity.type
_entity.pdbx_description
1 polymer ?
#
loop_
_entity_poly.entity_id
_entity_poly.type
_entity_poly.pdbx_seq_one_letter_code
_entity_poly.pdbx_strand_id
1 'polypeptide(L)'
;MSDTLEECERLGHEKRFVDGLTAALAGADTGAPPGRVAALPADRVGGAPTVPHRPAAQEDVAFVRCDRTAPTEATTAVAARLAAVRIGVLRQLSEHVVDHLGGRLSGGEPILRKQLVQATVADGHTELEAARRRLRVAADVPAAVADLHDRLTALDWELARLLGASGFLSDGGARASYVARLAAHCWTPRRTS
;
A
#
# COMPACT_ATOMS: atom_id res chain seq x y z
N MET A 1 18.83 -6.67 -2.87
CA MET A 1 17.69 -5.75 -3.04
C MET A 1 16.45 -6.49 -3.52
N SER A 2 16.54 -7.34 -4.56
CA SER A 2 15.41 -8.15 -5.05
C SER A 2 14.73 -8.97 -3.95
N ASP A 3 15.50 -9.75 -3.18
CA ASP A 3 14.97 -10.59 -2.08
C ASP A 3 14.22 -9.79 -1.01
N THR A 4 14.68 -8.58 -0.71
CA THR A 4 14.03 -7.68 0.25
C THR A 4 12.70 -7.16 -0.27
N LEU A 5 12.60 -6.84 -1.57
CA LEU A 5 11.35 -6.40 -2.19
C LEU A 5 10.35 -7.55 -2.27
N GLU A 6 10.80 -8.76 -2.62
CA GLU A 6 9.94 -9.94 -2.65
C GLU A 6 9.41 -10.30 -1.26
N GLU A 7 10.25 -10.20 -0.23
CA GLU A 7 9.83 -10.39 1.15
C GLU A 7 8.80 -9.34 1.60
N CYS A 8 9.01 -8.07 1.26
CA CYS A 8 8.05 -7.00 1.55
C CYS A 8 6.70 -7.22 0.85
N GLU A 9 6.73 -7.64 -0.43
CA GLU A 9 5.53 -7.99 -1.19
C GLU A 9 4.79 -9.16 -0.55
N ARG A 10 5.52 -10.23 -0.23
CA ARG A 10 4.98 -11.44 0.39
C ARG A 10 4.33 -11.14 1.73
N LEU A 11 5.01 -10.40 2.62
CA LEU A 11 4.45 -10.01 3.91
C LEU A 11 3.22 -9.11 3.77
N GLY A 12 3.20 -8.20 2.79
CA GLY A 12 2.02 -7.39 2.50
C GLY A 12 0.82 -8.20 1.99
N HIS A 13 1.06 -9.35 1.35
CA HIS A 13 0.03 -10.23 0.80
C HIS A 13 -0.48 -11.27 1.82
N GLU A 14 0.45 -11.97 2.48
CA GLU A 14 0.15 -13.14 3.31
C GLU A 14 -0.09 -12.80 4.79
N LYS A 15 0.32 -11.61 5.23
CA LYS A 15 0.28 -11.19 6.63
C LYS A 15 -0.47 -9.87 6.80
N ARG A 16 -0.34 -9.22 7.95
CA ARG A 16 -0.96 -7.92 8.21
C ARG A 16 -0.08 -6.82 7.61
N PHE A 17 -0.68 -5.67 7.31
CA PHE A 17 0.06 -4.52 6.78
C PHE A 17 1.26 -4.14 7.67
N VAL A 18 1.12 -4.20 9.00
CA VAL A 18 2.18 -3.89 9.96
C VAL A 18 3.42 -4.79 9.82
N ASP A 19 3.26 -6.04 9.38
CA ASP A 19 4.37 -6.97 9.16
C ASP A 19 5.20 -6.53 7.94
N GLY A 20 4.52 -6.18 6.84
CA GLY A 20 5.15 -5.61 5.65
C GLY A 20 5.81 -4.26 5.94
N LEU A 21 5.13 -3.38 6.70
CA LEU A 21 5.70 -2.09 7.14
C LEU A 21 6.97 -2.29 7.97
N THR A 22 6.95 -3.25 8.90
CA THR A 22 8.10 -3.61 9.73
C THR A 22 9.30 -4.03 8.89
N ALA A 23 9.08 -4.88 7.88
CA ALA A 23 10.13 -5.30 6.96
C ALA A 23 10.63 -4.15 6.08
N ALA A 24 9.73 -3.30 5.59
CA ALA A 24 10.10 -2.15 4.76
C ALA A 24 10.98 -1.15 5.50
N LEU A 25 10.74 -0.93 6.80
CA LEU A 25 11.51 -0.02 7.64
C LEU A 25 12.77 -0.65 8.25
N ALA A 26 13.03 -1.95 8.02
CA ALA A 26 14.20 -2.62 8.59
C ALA A 26 15.51 -1.93 8.15
N GLY A 27 16.32 -1.54 9.13
CA GLY A 27 17.59 -0.84 8.92
C GLY A 27 17.48 0.61 8.43
N ALA A 28 16.27 1.19 8.36
CA ALA A 28 16.07 2.59 7.97
C ALA A 28 16.11 3.52 9.20
N ASP A 29 16.60 4.75 9.01
CA ASP A 29 16.44 5.81 10.01
C ASP A 29 15.01 6.36 9.96
N THR A 30 14.14 5.81 10.80
CA THR A 30 12.73 6.17 10.89
C THR A 30 12.48 7.57 11.45
N GLY A 31 13.48 8.22 12.03
CA GLY A 31 13.37 9.57 12.58
C GLY A 31 13.56 10.68 11.55
N ALA A 32 13.69 10.34 10.26
CA ALA A 32 14.05 11.28 9.21
C ALA A 32 13.23 11.14 7.89
N PRO A 33 11.90 10.96 7.92
CA PRO A 33 11.07 10.90 6.72
C PRO A 33 11.05 12.26 5.97
N PRO A 34 10.97 12.29 4.63
CA PRO A 34 10.86 13.53 3.85
C PRO A 34 9.73 14.45 4.31
N GLY A 35 8.59 13.87 4.69
CA GLY A 35 7.38 14.62 5.08
C GLY A 35 7.30 15.01 6.57
N ARG A 36 8.37 14.81 7.37
CA ARG A 36 8.39 15.02 8.83
C ARG A 36 7.32 14.23 9.62
N VAL A 37 6.71 13.25 8.99
CA VAL A 37 5.80 12.29 9.61
C VAL A 37 6.21 10.91 9.15
N ALA A 38 6.44 9.99 10.08
CA ALA A 38 6.71 8.59 9.79
C ALA A 38 5.52 7.73 10.21
N ALA A 39 5.12 6.78 9.37
CA ALA A 39 4.29 5.66 9.78
C ALA A 39 5.18 4.59 10.41
N LEU A 40 4.91 4.20 11.65
CA LEU A 40 5.67 3.19 12.39
C LEU A 40 4.72 2.12 12.93
N PRO A 41 5.19 0.87 13.10
CA PRO A 41 4.54 -0.11 13.96
C PRO A 41 4.29 0.50 15.36
N ALA A 42 3.09 0.31 15.91
CA ALA A 42 2.68 0.95 17.16
C ALA A 42 3.58 0.56 18.35
N ASP A 43 4.11 -0.65 18.36
CA ASP A 43 5.05 -1.18 19.35
C ASP A 43 6.47 -0.54 19.26
N ARG A 44 6.75 0.22 18.19
CA ARG A 44 8.03 0.92 17.97
C ARG A 44 7.97 2.43 18.23
N VAL A 45 6.85 2.94 18.74
CA VAL A 45 6.70 4.38 19.05
C VAL A 45 7.45 4.71 20.35
N GLY A 46 8.65 5.27 20.23
CA GLY A 46 9.51 5.65 21.36
C GLY A 46 9.14 7.00 22.00
N GLY A 47 7.96 7.13 22.63
CA GLY A 47 7.54 8.31 23.40
C GLY A 47 7.32 9.61 22.59
N ALA A 48 7.55 9.57 21.28
CA ALA A 48 7.38 10.71 20.38
C ALA A 48 5.89 11.08 20.18
N PRO A 49 5.57 12.35 19.88
CA PRO A 49 4.18 12.77 19.66
C PRO A 49 3.53 12.04 18.48
N THR A 50 2.45 11.31 18.77
CA THR A 50 1.66 10.61 17.75
C THR A 50 0.55 11.50 17.19
N VAL A 51 0.27 11.37 15.89
CA VAL A 51 -0.91 11.94 15.24
C VAL A 51 -2.04 10.92 15.31
N PRO A 52 -3.17 11.20 15.99
CA PRO A 52 -4.28 10.26 16.09
C PRO A 52 -4.85 9.93 14.71
N HIS A 53 -4.94 8.64 14.38
CA HIS A 53 -5.50 8.18 13.12
C HIS A 53 -6.17 6.80 13.27
N ARG A 54 -7.48 6.78 13.53
CA ARG A 54 -8.21 5.56 13.89
C ARG A 54 -8.01 4.38 12.92
N PRO A 55 -8.13 4.54 11.58
CA PRO A 55 -7.83 3.45 10.65
C PRO A 55 -6.43 2.87 10.76
N ALA A 56 -5.41 3.68 11.09
CA ALA A 56 -4.04 3.22 11.22
C ALA A 56 -3.84 2.45 12.54
N ALA A 57 -4.47 2.91 13.62
CA ALA A 57 -4.45 2.21 14.90
C ALA A 57 -5.08 0.81 14.81
N GLN A 58 -6.12 0.62 13.98
CA GLN A 58 -6.71 -0.70 13.72
C GLN A 58 -5.79 -1.63 12.91
N GLU A 59 -4.77 -1.08 12.26
CA GLU A 59 -3.71 -1.82 11.56
C GLU A 59 -2.41 -1.89 12.38
N ASP A 60 -2.44 -1.55 13.68
CA ASP A 60 -1.26 -1.49 14.56
C ASP A 60 -0.16 -0.52 14.05
N VAL A 61 -0.58 0.58 13.43
CA VAL A 61 0.29 1.63 12.89
C VAL A 61 0.01 2.97 13.56
N ALA A 62 1.09 3.66 13.91
CA ALA A 62 1.06 5.01 14.46
C ALA A 62 1.79 5.99 13.52
N PHE A 63 1.26 7.19 13.37
CA PHE A 63 1.95 8.29 12.71
C PHE A 63 2.68 9.13 13.74
N VAL A 64 3.99 9.32 13.57
CA VAL A 64 4.85 10.04 14.50
C VAL A 64 5.45 11.25 13.82
N ARG A 65 5.44 12.40 14.50
CA ARG A 65 6.13 13.61 13.99
C ARG A 65 7.63 13.48 14.18
N CYS A 66 8.38 13.89 13.18
CA CYS A 66 9.84 13.80 13.14
C CYS A 66 10.45 15.16 12.82
N ASP A 67 11.57 15.47 13.47
CA ASP A 67 12.23 16.78 13.33
C ASP A 67 13.40 16.78 12.34
N ARG A 68 13.74 15.60 11.78
CA ARG A 68 14.85 15.43 10.83
C ARG A 68 14.36 15.01 9.45
N THR A 69 15.24 15.16 8.46
CA THR A 69 15.02 14.73 7.06
C THR A 69 16.24 13.94 6.59
N ALA A 70 16.03 12.76 6.01
CA ALA A 70 17.08 11.86 5.55
C ALA A 70 17.56 12.18 4.12
N PRO A 71 18.73 11.67 3.71
CA PRO A 71 19.18 11.70 2.32
C PRO A 71 18.21 10.99 1.36
N THR A 72 18.11 11.49 0.12
CA THR A 72 17.18 11.00 -0.92
C THR A 72 17.34 9.52 -1.28
N GLU A 73 18.57 8.99 -1.24
CA GLU A 73 18.82 7.58 -1.56
C GLU A 73 18.20 6.64 -0.50
N ALA A 74 18.41 6.97 0.78
CA ALA A 74 17.84 6.20 1.89
C ALA A 74 16.30 6.23 1.88
N THR A 75 15.71 7.37 1.52
CA THR A 75 14.25 7.51 1.42
C THR A 75 13.69 6.77 0.19
N THR A 76 14.44 6.75 -0.93
CA THR A 76 14.06 5.99 -2.13
C THR A 76 14.04 4.48 -1.87
N ALA A 77 15.04 3.96 -1.15
CA ALA A 77 15.07 2.53 -0.81
C ALA A 77 13.92 2.11 0.10
N VAL A 78 13.50 2.97 1.04
CA VAL A 78 12.32 2.72 1.89
C VAL A 78 11.03 2.85 1.07
N ALA A 79 10.92 3.86 0.22
CA ALA A 79 9.76 4.02 -0.68
C ALA A 79 9.59 2.80 -1.60
N ALA A 80 10.66 2.27 -2.19
CA ALA A 80 10.63 1.07 -3.01
C ALA A 80 10.13 -0.16 -2.24
N ARG A 81 10.61 -0.36 -1.00
CA ARG A 81 10.12 -1.43 -0.12
C ARG A 81 8.64 -1.25 0.24
N LEU A 82 8.20 -0.01 0.51
CA LEU A 82 6.79 0.28 0.73
C LEU A 82 5.92 0.08 -0.52
N ALA A 83 6.46 0.31 -1.72
CA ALA A 83 5.78 -0.02 -2.96
C ALA A 83 5.57 -1.54 -3.08
N ALA A 84 6.56 -2.35 -2.71
CA ALA A 84 6.41 -3.80 -2.65
C ALA A 84 5.32 -4.22 -1.64
N VAL A 85 5.31 -3.67 -0.43
CA VAL A 85 4.24 -3.92 0.56
C VAL A 85 2.88 -3.57 -0.02
N ARG A 86 2.75 -2.40 -0.66
CA ARG A 86 1.49 -1.97 -1.30
C ARG A 86 1.03 -2.90 -2.42
N ILE A 87 1.95 -3.45 -3.22
CA ILE A 87 1.62 -4.48 -4.22
C ILE A 87 1.02 -5.70 -3.53
N GLY A 88 1.65 -6.19 -2.45
CA GLY A 88 1.12 -7.31 -1.67
C GLY A 88 -0.28 -7.06 -1.12
N VAL A 89 -0.50 -5.88 -0.53
CA VAL A 89 -1.81 -5.47 0.00
C VAL A 89 -2.86 -5.37 -1.11
N LEU A 90 -2.50 -4.84 -2.30
CA LEU A 90 -3.41 -4.79 -3.45
C LEU A 90 -3.72 -6.16 -4.04
N ARG A 91 -2.80 -7.12 -3.96
CA ARG A 91 -3.08 -8.52 -4.32
C ARG A 91 -4.16 -9.10 -3.41
N GLN A 92 -4.01 -8.90 -2.10
CA GLN A 92 -5.02 -9.33 -1.13
C GLN A 92 -6.37 -8.63 -1.36
N LEU A 93 -6.37 -7.32 -1.66
CA LEU A 93 -7.60 -6.59 -2.00
C LEU A 93 -8.25 -7.13 -3.29
N SER A 94 -7.45 -7.46 -4.30
CA SER A 94 -7.92 -8.03 -5.56
C SER A 94 -8.58 -9.40 -5.35
N GLU A 95 -7.97 -10.27 -4.55
CA GLU A 95 -8.56 -11.56 -4.15
C GLU A 95 -9.89 -11.36 -3.43
N HIS A 96 -9.94 -10.42 -2.47
CA HIS A 96 -11.18 -10.08 -1.76
C HIS A 96 -12.27 -9.53 -2.69
N VAL A 97 -11.90 -8.74 -3.70
CA VAL A 97 -12.83 -8.24 -4.73
C VAL A 97 -13.41 -9.39 -5.55
N VAL A 98 -12.56 -10.34 -5.98
CA VAL A 98 -13.02 -11.52 -6.73
C VAL A 98 -13.98 -12.34 -5.90
N ASP A 99 -13.66 -12.62 -4.63
CA ASP A 99 -14.52 -13.34 -3.70
C ASP A 99 -15.86 -12.62 -3.49
N HIS A 100 -15.82 -11.30 -3.26
CA HIS A 100 -17.02 -10.47 -3.08
C HIS A 100 -17.94 -10.52 -4.30
N LEU A 101 -17.39 -10.37 -5.50
CA LEU A 101 -18.16 -10.36 -6.75
C LEU A 101 -18.66 -11.76 -7.14
N GLY A 102 -17.94 -12.81 -6.73
CA GLY A 102 -18.33 -14.21 -6.91
C GLY A 102 -19.51 -14.61 -6.02
N GLY A 103 -19.55 -14.11 -4.78
CA GLY A 103 -20.64 -14.38 -3.84
C GLY A 103 -21.91 -13.54 -4.05
N ARG A 104 -21.79 -12.40 -4.72
CA ARG A 104 -22.90 -11.44 -4.88
C ARG A 104 -23.69 -11.67 -6.17
N LEU A 105 -25.00 -11.83 -6.04
CA LEU A 105 -25.90 -12.04 -7.17
C LEU A 105 -26.49 -10.72 -7.70
N SER A 106 -26.72 -10.65 -9.01
CA SER A 106 -27.48 -9.58 -9.66
C SER A 106 -28.14 -10.14 -10.93
N GLY A 107 -29.47 -10.14 -10.97
CA GLY A 107 -30.22 -10.75 -12.07
C GLY A 107 -30.19 -12.28 -12.06
N GLY A 108 -30.02 -12.91 -10.89
CA GLY A 108 -29.98 -14.38 -10.74
C GLY A 108 -28.60 -15.00 -10.94
N GLU A 109 -27.59 -14.22 -11.31
CA GLU A 109 -26.22 -14.71 -11.56
C GLU A 109 -25.19 -13.94 -10.73
N PRO A 110 -24.04 -14.55 -10.40
CA PRO A 110 -22.91 -13.84 -9.80
C PRO A 110 -22.49 -12.63 -10.62
N ILE A 111 -22.27 -11.49 -9.96
CA ILE A 111 -21.82 -10.25 -10.60
C ILE A 111 -20.51 -10.48 -11.38
N LEU A 112 -19.64 -11.35 -10.87
CA LEU A 112 -18.38 -11.74 -11.52
C LEU A 112 -18.57 -12.36 -12.92
N ARG A 113 -19.76 -12.89 -13.27
CA ARG A 113 -20.03 -13.41 -14.63
C ARG A 113 -20.31 -12.34 -15.67
N LYS A 114 -20.50 -11.09 -15.24
CA LYS A 114 -20.77 -9.97 -16.14
C LYS A 114 -19.47 -9.56 -16.83
N GLN A 115 -19.46 -9.52 -18.17
CA GLN A 115 -18.27 -9.23 -18.97
C GLN A 115 -17.57 -7.93 -18.56
N LEU A 116 -18.33 -6.87 -18.27
CA LEU A 116 -17.75 -5.58 -17.84
C LEU A 116 -16.97 -5.71 -16.52
N VAL A 117 -17.47 -6.53 -15.58
CA VAL A 117 -16.81 -6.78 -14.30
C VAL A 117 -15.54 -7.60 -14.51
N GLN A 118 -15.59 -8.61 -15.37
CA GLN A 118 -14.42 -9.42 -15.71
C GLN A 118 -13.32 -8.60 -16.38
N ALA A 119 -13.70 -7.71 -17.31
CA ALA A 119 -12.76 -6.80 -17.95
C ALA A 119 -12.05 -5.90 -16.92
N THR A 120 -12.80 -5.24 -16.02
CA THR A 120 -12.20 -4.40 -14.99
C THR A 120 -11.27 -5.17 -14.04
N VAL A 121 -11.62 -6.40 -13.67
CA VAL A 121 -10.77 -7.25 -12.83
C VAL A 121 -9.48 -7.65 -13.59
N ALA A 122 -9.59 -8.01 -14.87
CA ALA A 122 -8.44 -8.36 -15.70
C ALA A 122 -7.49 -7.17 -15.93
N ASP A 123 -8.04 -5.97 -16.17
CA ASP A 123 -7.27 -4.74 -16.30
C ASP A 123 -6.52 -4.43 -14.99
N GLY A 124 -7.21 -4.53 -13.85
CA GLY A 124 -6.58 -4.34 -12.54
C GLY A 124 -5.44 -5.33 -12.26
N HIS A 125 -5.60 -6.60 -12.63
CA HIS A 125 -4.54 -7.61 -12.52
C HIS A 125 -3.34 -7.28 -13.43
N THR A 126 -3.61 -6.82 -14.65
CA THR A 126 -2.58 -6.42 -15.62
C THR A 126 -1.77 -5.24 -15.10
N GLU A 127 -2.43 -4.21 -14.57
CA GLU A 127 -1.76 -3.05 -13.98
C GLU A 127 -0.95 -3.41 -12.73
N LEU A 128 -1.44 -4.34 -11.90
CA LEU A 128 -0.71 -4.83 -10.72
C LEU A 128 0.58 -5.55 -11.11
N GLU A 129 0.53 -6.42 -12.12
CA GLU A 129 1.72 -7.12 -12.64
C GLU A 129 2.69 -6.15 -13.34
N ALA A 130 2.17 -5.13 -14.05
CA ALA A 130 3.00 -4.07 -14.63
C ALA A 130 3.73 -3.26 -13.53
N ALA A 131 3.03 -2.91 -12.45
CA ALA A 131 3.59 -2.23 -11.28
C ALA A 131 4.71 -3.07 -10.63
N ARG A 132 4.48 -4.38 -10.46
CA ARG A 132 5.46 -5.32 -9.91
C ARG A 132 6.71 -5.44 -10.77
N ARG A 133 6.57 -5.55 -12.09
CA ARG A 133 7.70 -5.58 -13.03
C ARG A 133 8.47 -4.26 -13.01
N ARG A 134 7.77 -3.12 -12.98
CA ARG A 134 8.40 -1.80 -12.92
C ARG A 134 9.23 -1.63 -11.66
N LEU A 135 8.71 -2.06 -10.51
CA LEU A 135 9.43 -1.99 -9.24
C LEU A 135 10.76 -2.76 -9.31
N ARG A 136 10.76 -3.97 -9.89
CA ARG A 136 11.97 -4.78 -10.03
C ARG A 136 13.08 -4.11 -10.86
N VAL A 137 12.70 -3.31 -11.86
CA VAL A 137 13.64 -2.69 -12.80
C VAL A 137 14.10 -1.31 -12.34
N ALA A 138 13.25 -0.57 -11.62
CA ALA A 138 13.47 0.86 -11.33
C ALA A 138 13.32 1.23 -9.85
N ALA A 139 13.57 0.28 -8.93
CA ALA A 139 13.48 0.49 -7.48
C ALA A 139 14.46 1.54 -6.93
N ASP A 140 15.56 1.80 -7.63
CA ASP A 140 16.60 2.76 -7.28
C ASP A 140 16.39 4.13 -7.93
N VAL A 141 15.40 4.27 -8.83
CA VAL A 141 15.11 5.53 -9.53
C VAL A 141 14.00 6.29 -8.79
N PRO A 142 14.29 7.40 -8.08
CA PRO A 142 13.32 8.05 -7.19
C PRO A 142 12.03 8.49 -7.91
N ALA A 143 12.16 9.04 -9.11
CA ALA A 143 11.02 9.47 -9.92
C ALA A 143 10.15 8.29 -10.38
N ALA A 144 10.75 7.12 -10.65
CA ALA A 144 10.01 5.94 -11.04
C ALA A 144 9.27 5.31 -9.86
N VAL A 145 9.87 5.30 -8.66
CA VAL A 145 9.23 4.85 -7.42
C VAL A 145 8.07 5.79 -7.04
N ALA A 146 8.24 7.10 -7.17
CA ALA A 146 7.16 8.05 -6.94
C ALA A 146 5.97 7.83 -7.90
N ASP A 147 6.22 7.74 -9.21
CA ASP A 147 5.17 7.46 -10.21
C ASP A 147 4.49 6.10 -9.97
N LEU A 148 5.24 5.10 -9.51
CA LEU A 148 4.69 3.81 -9.13
C LEU A 148 3.69 3.95 -7.96
N HIS A 149 4.00 4.76 -6.95
CA HIS A 149 3.07 5.00 -5.85
C HIS A 149 1.79 5.72 -6.27
N ASP A 150 1.87 6.60 -7.27
CA ASP A 150 0.69 7.25 -7.86
C ASP A 150 -0.19 6.23 -8.61
N ARG A 151 0.43 5.36 -9.42
CA ARG A 151 -0.27 4.27 -10.12
C ARG A 151 -0.94 3.29 -9.16
N LEU A 152 -0.22 2.88 -8.11
CA LEU A 152 -0.79 2.02 -7.06
C LEU A 152 -1.96 2.69 -6.33
N THR A 153 -1.99 4.02 -6.27
CA THR A 153 -3.11 4.77 -5.67
C THR A 153 -4.33 4.79 -6.58
N ALA A 154 -4.13 4.93 -7.89
CA ALA A 154 -5.21 4.82 -8.86
C ALA A 154 -5.82 3.40 -8.85
N LEU A 155 -4.96 2.38 -8.86
CA LEU A 155 -5.37 0.97 -8.84
C LEU A 155 -6.13 0.60 -7.54
N ASP A 156 -5.66 1.07 -6.39
CA ASP A 156 -6.38 0.95 -5.10
C ASP A 156 -7.83 1.45 -5.23
N TRP A 157 -8.00 2.64 -5.79
CA TRP A 157 -9.32 3.25 -5.95
C TRP A 157 -10.20 2.52 -6.98
N GLU A 158 -9.61 1.96 -8.03
CA GLU A 158 -10.33 1.11 -9.00
C GLU A 158 -10.85 -0.17 -8.35
N LEU A 159 -10.00 -0.89 -7.62
CA LEU A 159 -10.38 -2.13 -6.96
C LEU A 159 -11.40 -1.89 -5.84
N ALA A 160 -11.20 -0.87 -5.00
CA ALA A 160 -12.11 -0.56 -3.91
C ALA A 160 -13.53 -0.23 -4.40
N ARG A 161 -13.67 0.43 -5.56
CA ARG A 161 -14.99 0.76 -6.15
C ARG A 161 -15.81 -0.47 -6.52
N LEU A 162 -15.16 -1.59 -6.86
CA LEU A 162 -15.86 -2.84 -7.19
C LEU A 162 -16.59 -3.45 -5.98
N LEU A 163 -16.21 -3.07 -4.75
CA LEU A 163 -16.88 -3.49 -3.52
C LEU A 163 -18.15 -2.66 -3.21
N GLY A 164 -18.45 -1.62 -4.00
CA GLY A 164 -19.56 -0.70 -3.76
C GLY A 164 -19.41 0.10 -2.46
N ALA A 165 -20.52 0.39 -1.77
CA ALA A 165 -20.51 1.13 -0.49
C ALA A 165 -19.66 0.43 0.60
N SER A 166 -19.57 -0.90 0.55
CA SER A 166 -18.74 -1.73 1.44
C SER A 166 -17.24 -1.46 1.29
N GLY A 167 -16.80 -0.98 0.11
CA GLY A 167 -15.39 -0.59 -0.12
C GLY A 167 -14.97 0.68 0.62
N PHE A 168 -15.92 1.45 1.15
CA PHE A 168 -15.67 2.68 1.92
C PHE A 168 -15.81 2.49 3.43
N LEU A 169 -16.29 1.33 3.87
CA LEU A 169 -16.35 1.01 5.29
C LEU A 169 -14.93 0.68 5.75
N SER A 170 -14.49 1.34 6.82
CA SER A 170 -13.19 1.13 7.47
C SER A 170 -13.02 -0.26 8.10
N ASP A 171 -14.01 -1.14 7.93
CA ASP A 171 -14.02 -2.52 8.39
C ASP A 171 -13.88 -3.44 7.17
N GLY A 172 -12.64 -3.72 6.75
CA GLY A 172 -12.39 -4.63 5.61
C GLY A 172 -11.02 -4.48 4.96
N GLY A 173 -10.79 -5.22 3.86
CA GLY A 173 -9.52 -5.27 3.11
C GLY A 173 -9.08 -3.92 2.52
N ALA A 174 -10.00 -2.98 2.31
CA ALA A 174 -9.66 -1.62 1.85
C ALA A 174 -8.92 -0.78 2.91
N ARG A 175 -9.07 -1.10 4.21
CA ARG A 175 -8.40 -0.36 5.30
C ARG A 175 -6.88 -0.51 5.22
N ALA A 176 -6.38 -1.74 5.04
CA ALA A 176 -4.96 -1.99 4.89
C ALA A 176 -4.38 -1.21 3.71
N SER A 177 -5.07 -1.20 2.56
CA SER A 177 -4.65 -0.45 1.37
C SER A 177 -4.61 1.07 1.61
N TYR A 178 -5.64 1.60 2.28
CA TYR A 178 -5.69 3.01 2.68
C TYR A 178 -4.52 3.39 3.61
N VAL A 179 -4.25 2.60 4.66
CA VAL A 179 -3.15 2.86 5.60
C VAL A 179 -1.80 2.69 4.91
N ALA A 180 -1.65 1.70 4.02
CA ALA A 180 -0.43 1.49 3.23
C ALA A 180 -0.12 2.67 2.30
N ARG A 181 -1.15 3.28 1.71
CA ARG A 181 -1.01 4.51 0.92
C ARG A 181 -0.52 5.69 1.78
N LEU A 182 -1.11 5.89 2.96
CA LEU A 182 -0.65 6.94 3.88
C LEU A 182 0.79 6.73 4.36
N ALA A 183 1.15 5.49 4.68
CA ALA A 183 2.51 5.13 5.07
C ALA A 183 3.51 5.40 3.93
N ALA A 184 3.16 5.08 2.68
CA ALA A 184 4.01 5.41 1.53
C ALA A 184 4.20 6.91 1.35
N HIS A 185 3.15 7.72 1.54
CA HIS A 185 3.25 9.18 1.45
C HIS A 185 4.25 9.81 2.44
N CYS A 186 4.52 9.15 3.57
CA CYS A 186 5.56 9.58 4.51
C CYS A 186 6.97 9.55 3.88
N TRP A 187 7.18 8.67 2.91
CA TRP A 187 8.50 8.33 2.35
C TRP A 187 8.67 8.74 0.88
N THR A 188 7.60 9.10 0.18
CA THR A 188 7.67 9.65 -1.17
C THR A 188 7.83 11.17 -1.15
N PRO A 189 8.76 11.75 -1.93
CA PRO A 189 8.85 13.20 -2.10
C PRO A 189 7.53 13.75 -2.66
N ARG A 190 6.96 14.79 -2.04
CA ARG A 190 5.83 15.51 -2.65
C ARG A 190 6.37 16.31 -3.84
N ARG A 191 5.79 16.13 -5.02
CA ARG A 191 5.95 17.10 -6.11
C ARG A 191 5.31 18.41 -5.64
N THR A 192 6.13 19.40 -5.30
CA THR A 192 5.69 20.78 -5.19
C THR A 192 5.44 21.25 -6.62
N SER A 193 4.16 21.36 -6.99
CA SER A 193 3.73 22.15 -8.15
C SER A 193 3.98 23.63 -7.90
#